data_AF-A0A2E4DZK1-F1
#
_entry.id   AF-A0A2E4DZK1-F1
#
_cell.length_a   1.000
_cell.length_b   1.000
_cell.length_c   1.000
_cell.angle_alpha   90.00
_cell.angle_beta   90.00
_cell.angle_gamma   90.00
#
_symmetry.space_group_name_H-M   'P 1'
#
loop_
_entity.id
_entity.type
_entity.pdbx_description
1 polymer ?
#
loop_
_entity_poly.entity_id
_entity_poly.type
_entity_poly.pdbx_seq_one_letter_code
_entity_poly.pdbx_strand_id
1 'polypeptide(L)'
;MNELLITVIVLILFLLVFFLGRKEQVSQAELDKEGLKSEKDLWSKEEIKSHSDIDVTRDEMNLLIDTKLDADPDDGIHLKYIINEWADLKKRVFSERRSWVRKPEKNSE
;
A
#
# COMPACT_ATOMS: atom_id res chain seq x y z
N MET A 1 61.83 -16.13 7.57
CA MET A 1 60.75 -17.04 7.13
C MET A 1 59.51 -16.91 8.01
N ASN A 2 59.65 -16.92 9.34
CA ASN A 2 58.50 -16.84 10.26
C ASN A 2 57.74 -15.50 10.20
N GLU A 3 58.42 -14.36 10.07
CA GLU A 3 57.74 -13.06 9.97
C GLU A 3 56.86 -12.94 8.73
N LEU A 4 57.37 -13.33 7.54
CA LEU A 4 56.59 -13.39 6.30
C LEU A 4 55.36 -14.29 6.43
N LEU A 5 55.51 -15.42 7.13
CA LEU A 5 54.42 -16.38 7.35
C LEU A 5 53.33 -15.80 8.27
N ILE A 6 53.74 -15.09 9.33
CA ILE A 6 52.83 -14.38 10.24
C ILE A 6 52.10 -13.26 9.51
N THR A 7 52.79 -12.48 8.66
CA THR A 7 52.16 -11.40 7.89
C THR A 7 51.07 -11.92 6.96
N VAL A 8 51.33 -13.04 6.28
CA VAL A 8 50.35 -13.68 5.39
C VAL A 8 49.13 -14.19 6.17
N ILE A 9 49.32 -14.79 7.34
CA ILE A 9 48.22 -15.27 8.20
C ILE A 9 47.34 -14.10 8.65
N VAL A 10 47.93 -12.99 9.08
CA VAL A 10 47.18 -11.79 9.50
C VAL A 10 46.36 -11.21 8.34
N LEU A 11 46.93 -11.18 7.14
CA LEU A 11 46.25 -10.71 5.93
C LEU A 11 45.03 -11.58 5.57
N ILE A 12 45.16 -12.90 5.70
CA ILE A 12 44.06 -13.85 5.46
C ILE A 12 42.95 -13.66 6.51
N LEU A 13 43.30 -13.48 7.78
CA LEU A 13 42.32 -13.20 8.84
C LEU A 13 41.58 -11.88 8.59
N PHE A 14 42.29 -10.84 8.14
CA PHE A 14 41.68 -9.56 7.79
C PHE A 14 40.68 -9.69 6.64
N LEU A 15 41.03 -10.45 5.60
CA LEU A 15 40.13 -10.72 4.48
C LEU A 15 38.89 -11.49 4.92
N LEU A 16 39.04 -12.52 5.78
CA LEU A 16 37.91 -13.29 6.29
C LEU A 16 36.90 -12.42 7.06
N VAL A 17 37.38 -11.55 7.95
CA VAL A 17 36.52 -10.63 8.70
C VAL A 17 35.81 -9.65 7.76
N PHE A 18 36.52 -9.13 6.75
CA PHE A 18 35.96 -8.20 5.77
C PHE A 18 34.87 -8.84 4.90
N PHE A 19 35.06 -10.09 4.47
CA PHE A 19 34.08 -10.82 3.67
C PHE A 19 32.83 -11.21 4.48
N LEU A 20 32.99 -11.63 5.75
CA LEU A 20 31.87 -11.97 6.63
C LEU A 20 31.01 -10.73 6.96
N GLY A 21 31.63 -9.61 7.30
CA GLY A 21 30.91 -8.37 7.66
C GLY A 21 30.09 -7.75 6.53
N ARG A 22 30.46 -8.00 5.26
CA ARG A 22 29.72 -7.52 4.09
C ARG A 22 28.47 -8.34 3.78
N LYS A 23 28.49 -9.65 4.04
CA LYS A 23 27.38 -10.55 3.72
C LYS A 23 26.14 -10.25 4.57
N GLU A 24 26.35 -9.96 5.86
CA GLU A 24 25.28 -9.63 6.81
C GLU A 24 24.55 -8.34 6.42
N GLN A 25 25.31 -7.29 6.06
CA GLN A 25 24.76 -5.98 5.69
C GLN A 25 23.99 -6.00 4.37
N VAL A 26 24.46 -6.78 3.38
CA VAL A 26 23.76 -6.93 2.10
C VAL A 26 22.49 -7.76 2.27
N SER A 27 22.53 -8.82 3.09
CA SER A 27 21.37 -9.66 3.38
C SER A 27 20.23 -8.88 4.04
N GLN A 28 20.55 -8.02 5.01
CA GLN A 28 19.55 -7.16 5.68
C GLN A 28 18.92 -6.16 4.70
N ALA A 29 19.74 -5.54 3.84
CA ALA A 29 19.27 -4.60 2.84
C ALA A 29 18.40 -5.24 1.74
N GLU A 30 18.61 -6.52 1.43
CA GLU A 30 17.77 -7.29 0.51
C GLU A 30 16.40 -7.61 1.13
N LEU A 31 16.38 -8.04 2.39
CA LEU A 31 15.15 -8.34 3.14
C LEU A 31 14.26 -7.10 3.33
N ASP A 32 14.84 -5.96 3.67
CA ASP A 32 14.10 -4.70 3.79
C ASP A 32 13.48 -4.27 2.45
N LYS A 33 14.19 -4.51 1.33
CA LYS A 33 13.66 -4.23 -0.01
C LYS A 33 12.52 -5.16 -0.40
N GLU A 34 12.60 -6.45 -0.06
CA GLU A 34 11.53 -7.41 -0.34
C GLU A 34 10.27 -7.11 0.48
N GLY A 35 10.42 -6.78 1.76
CA GLY A 35 9.32 -6.33 2.62
C GLY A 35 8.60 -5.12 2.06
N LEU A 36 9.33 -4.04 1.76
CA LEU A 36 8.77 -2.82 1.16
C LEU A 36 8.11 -3.07 -0.21
N LYS A 37 8.67 -3.98 -1.02
CA LYS A 37 8.09 -4.34 -2.33
C LYS A 37 6.77 -5.09 -2.18
N SER A 38 6.68 -5.99 -1.21
CA SER A 38 5.45 -6.75 -0.93
C SER A 38 4.32 -5.85 -0.44
N GLU A 39 4.60 -4.90 0.44
CA GLU A 39 3.62 -3.96 0.97
C GLU A 39 3.13 -3.01 -0.13
N LYS A 40 4.06 -2.55 -0.99
CA LYS A 40 3.72 -1.77 -2.18
C LYS A 40 2.85 -2.54 -3.18
N ASP A 41 3.09 -3.84 -3.36
CA ASP A 41 2.29 -4.69 -4.25
C ASP A 41 0.87 -4.91 -3.70
N LEU A 42 0.74 -5.12 -2.39
CA LEU A 42 -0.56 -5.21 -1.70
C LEU A 42 -1.35 -3.91 -1.84
N TRP A 43 -0.72 -2.76 -1.61
CA TRP A 43 -1.36 -1.46 -1.82
C TRP A 43 -1.71 -1.20 -3.28
N SER A 44 -0.89 -1.65 -4.23
CA SER A 44 -1.19 -1.50 -5.66
C SER A 44 -2.40 -2.31 -6.08
N LYS A 45 -2.63 -3.47 -5.47
CA LYS A 45 -3.80 -4.33 -5.73
C LYS A 45 -5.06 -3.77 -5.11
N GLU A 46 -4.98 -3.14 -3.93
CA GLU A 46 -6.10 -2.42 -3.33
C GLU A 46 -6.44 -1.11 -4.09
N GLU A 47 -5.44 -0.51 -4.74
CA GLU A 47 -5.55 0.73 -5.53
C GLU A 47 -6.32 0.58 -6.86
N ILE A 48 -6.64 -0.66 -7.30
CA ILE A 48 -7.36 -0.90 -8.57
C ILE A 48 -8.90 -0.98 -8.38
N LYS A 49 -9.46 -0.54 -7.25
CA LYS A 49 -10.88 -0.13 -7.28
C LYS A 49 -10.94 1.33 -7.73
N SER A 50 -11.22 1.52 -9.01
CA SER A 50 -11.42 2.84 -9.61
C SER A 50 -12.65 3.53 -9.00
N HIS A 51 -12.78 4.84 -9.18
CA HIS A 51 -14.00 5.56 -8.78
C HIS A 51 -15.26 4.95 -9.41
N SER A 52 -15.14 4.42 -10.64
CA SER A 52 -16.21 3.72 -11.34
C SER A 52 -16.63 2.45 -10.60
N ASP A 53 -15.70 1.69 -10.03
CA ASP A 53 -16.01 0.45 -9.30
C ASP A 53 -16.72 0.75 -7.98
N ILE A 54 -16.38 1.88 -7.34
CA ILE A 54 -17.08 2.37 -6.14
C ILE A 54 -18.51 2.78 -6.49
N ASP A 55 -18.71 3.49 -7.61
CA ASP A 55 -20.04 3.88 -8.08
C ASP A 55 -20.90 2.67 -8.43
N VAL A 56 -20.36 1.69 -9.14
CA VAL A 56 -21.06 0.43 -9.44
C VAL A 56 -21.46 -0.30 -8.16
N THR A 57 -20.55 -0.41 -7.19
CA THR A 57 -20.83 -1.07 -5.90
C THR A 57 -21.94 -0.33 -5.13
N ARG A 58 -21.89 1.01 -5.09
CA ARG A 58 -22.91 1.85 -4.45
C ARG A 58 -24.28 1.62 -5.07
N ASP A 59 -24.35 1.62 -6.40
CA ASP A 59 -25.60 1.49 -7.14
C ASP A 59 -26.21 0.09 -7.00
N GLU A 60 -25.40 -0.96 -7.02
CA GLU A 60 -25.83 -2.33 -6.73
C GLU A 60 -26.40 -2.45 -5.30
N MET A 61 -25.73 -1.87 -4.30
CA MET A 61 -26.22 -1.91 -2.91
C MET A 61 -27.53 -1.15 -2.73
N ASN A 62 -27.66 0.03 -3.36
CA ASN A 62 -28.90 0.81 -3.32
C ASN A 62 -30.06 0.06 -4.00
N LEU A 63 -29.80 -0.62 -5.12
CA LEU A 63 -30.79 -1.47 -5.79
C LEU A 63 -31.20 -2.67 -4.93
N LEU A 64 -30.26 -3.30 -4.22
CA LEU A 64 -30.57 -4.38 -3.28
C LEU A 64 -31.46 -3.89 -2.13
N ILE A 65 -31.23 -2.66 -1.66
CA ILE A 65 -32.10 -2.04 -0.65
C ILE A 65 -33.50 -1.86 -1.21
N ASP A 66 -33.63 -1.25 -2.39
CA ASP A 66 -34.93 -1.02 -3.03
C ASP A 66 -35.71 -2.32 -3.29
N THR A 67 -35.00 -3.41 -3.58
CA THR A 67 -35.63 -4.70 -3.93
C THR A 67 -35.89 -5.61 -2.74
N LYS A 68 -35.20 -5.42 -1.60
CA LYS A 68 -35.27 -6.34 -0.45
C LYS A 68 -35.85 -5.72 0.82
N LEU A 69 -35.72 -4.41 1.00
CA LEU A 69 -36.26 -3.67 2.16
C LEU A 69 -37.64 -3.05 1.86
N ASP A 70 -38.37 -3.66 0.91
CA ASP A 70 -39.66 -3.28 0.28
C ASP A 70 -40.86 -3.05 1.24
N ALA A 71 -40.61 -2.74 2.52
CA ALA A 71 -41.64 -2.57 3.54
C ALA A 71 -41.31 -1.54 4.66
N ASP A 72 -40.07 -1.03 4.79
CA ASP A 72 -39.76 0.01 5.78
C ASP A 72 -39.01 1.20 5.14
N PRO A 73 -39.73 2.31 4.85
CA PRO A 73 -39.13 3.44 4.15
C PRO A 73 -38.02 4.11 4.96
N ASP A 74 -38.08 4.12 6.29
CA ASP A 74 -37.13 4.86 7.11
C ASP A 74 -35.77 4.12 7.20
N ASP A 75 -35.79 2.80 7.39
CA ASP A 75 -34.58 1.98 7.45
C ASP A 75 -33.87 1.89 6.09
N GLY A 76 -34.64 1.78 4.99
CA GLY A 76 -34.10 1.81 3.63
C GLY A 76 -33.44 3.14 3.29
N ILE A 77 -34.06 4.26 3.68
CA ILE A 77 -33.48 5.61 3.50
C ILE A 77 -32.18 5.74 4.30
N HIS A 78 -32.16 5.30 5.56
CA HIS A 78 -30.97 5.40 6.40
C HIS A 78 -29.81 4.57 5.86
N LEU A 79 -30.07 3.36 5.37
CA LEU A 79 -29.04 2.48 4.83
C LEU A 79 -28.45 3.02 3.52
N LYS A 80 -29.29 3.56 2.64
CA LYS A 80 -28.83 4.27 1.43
C LYS A 80 -27.95 5.47 1.75
N TYR A 81 -28.30 6.24 2.78
CA TYR A 81 -27.48 7.36 3.23
C TYR A 81 -26.08 6.90 3.65
N ILE A 82 -25.98 5.84 4.45
CA ILE A 82 -24.68 5.27 4.87
C ILE A 82 -23.85 4.79 3.68
N ILE A 83 -24.48 4.12 2.71
CA ILE A 83 -23.79 3.63 1.50
C ILE A 83 -23.26 4.79 0.65
N ASN A 84 -24.05 5.85 0.49
CA ASN A 84 -23.64 7.03 -0.25
C ASN A 84 -22.47 7.76 0.45
N GLU A 85 -22.56 7.95 1.78
CA GLU A 85 -21.48 8.55 2.58
C GLU A 85 -20.18 7.72 2.53
N TRP A 86 -20.29 6.40 2.55
CA TRP A 86 -19.15 5.49 2.38
C TRP A 86 -18.49 5.65 1.00
N ALA A 87 -19.30 5.71 -0.06
CA ALA A 87 -18.80 5.87 -1.43
C ALA A 87 -18.05 7.21 -1.58
N ASP A 88 -18.61 8.29 -1.04
CA ASP A 88 -18.01 9.62 -1.06
C ASP A 88 -16.73 9.68 -0.23
N LEU A 89 -16.70 9.06 0.95
CA LEU A 89 -15.49 8.96 1.77
C LEU A 89 -14.38 8.23 1.02
N LYS A 90 -14.68 7.08 0.39
CA LYS A 90 -13.70 6.34 -0.40
C LYS A 90 -13.14 7.18 -1.55
N LYS A 91 -14.00 7.87 -2.31
CA LYS A 91 -13.55 8.79 -3.38
C LYS A 91 -12.69 9.94 -2.87
N ARG A 92 -13.04 10.55 -1.73
CA ARG A 92 -12.21 11.59 -1.09
C ARG A 92 -10.85 11.06 -0.68
N VAL A 93 -10.78 9.87 -0.07
CA VAL A 93 -9.49 9.24 0.29
C VAL A 93 -8.64 8.98 -0.95
N PHE A 94 -9.23 8.53 -2.06
CA PHE A 94 -8.52 8.37 -3.33
C PHE A 94 -8.02 9.70 -3.91
N SER A 95 -8.83 10.76 -3.87
CA SER A 95 -8.44 12.08 -4.38
C SER A 95 -7.40 12.77 -3.48
N GLU A 96 -7.47 12.58 -2.16
CA GLU A 96 -6.53 13.11 -1.18
C GLU A 96 -5.20 12.34 -1.17
N ARG A 97 -5.19 11.02 -1.35
CA ARG A 97 -3.94 10.26 -1.57
C ARG A 97 -3.23 10.71 -2.84
N ARG A 98 -3.98 11.05 -3.90
CA ARG A 98 -3.46 11.66 -5.13
C ARG A 98 -3.22 13.16 -5.02
N SER A 99 -3.54 13.80 -3.89
CA SER A 99 -3.45 15.27 -3.78
C SER A 99 -2.03 15.81 -3.64
N TRP A 100 -1.04 14.97 -3.30
CA TRP A 100 0.37 15.34 -3.44
C TRP A 100 0.80 15.42 -4.92
N VAL A 101 -0.02 14.91 -5.86
CA VAL A 101 0.25 14.83 -7.30
C VAL A 101 -0.59 15.85 -8.12
N ARG A 102 -0.99 16.98 -7.49
CA ARG A 102 -1.76 18.12 -8.06
C ARG A 102 -3.29 17.94 -7.98
N LYS A 103 -3.97 18.95 -7.42
CA LYS A 103 -5.43 19.11 -7.46
C LYS A 103 -5.79 20.13 -8.57
N PRO A 104 -6.19 19.69 -9.78
CA PRO A 104 -6.54 20.63 -10.86
C PRO A 104 -7.79 21.47 -10.56
N GLU A 105 -8.69 20.99 -9.70
CA GLU A 105 -9.95 21.67 -9.38
C GLU A 105 -9.82 22.77 -8.31
N LYS A 106 -8.73 22.76 -7.51
CA LYS A 106 -8.53 23.72 -6.41
C LYS A 106 -8.19 25.15 -6.86
N ASN A 107 -8.02 25.37 -8.16
CA ASN A 107 -7.59 26.64 -8.75
C ASN A 107 -8.67 27.26 -9.65
N SER A 108 -9.94 26.84 -9.52
CA SER A 108 -11.05 27.32 -10.36
C SER A 108 -11.99 28.30 -9.64
N GLU A 109 -11.56 28.88 -8.53
CA GLU A 109 -12.20 30.06 -7.90
C GLU A 109 -11.34 31.31 -8.08
#